data_AF-A0A1Q7IT26-F1
#
_entry.id   AF-A0A1Q7IT26-F1
#
_cell.length_a   1.000
_cell.length_b   1.000
_cell.length_c   1.000
_cell.angle_alpha   90.00
_cell.angle_beta   90.00
_cell.angle_gamma   90.00
#
_symmetry.space_group_name_H-M   'P 1'
#
loop_
_entity.id
_entity.type
_entity.pdbx_description
1 polymer ?
#
loop_
_entity_poly.entity_id
_entity_poly.type
_entity_poly.pdbx_seq_one_letter_code
_entity_poly.pdbx_strand_id
1 'polypeptide(L)'
;MAAIEPLAPAELVEVLMGRRAVPLPPHPIPIPLPLLGGSRFVIWKQDPSVGELGRRLALIPSLVVNGPRDPRIDTNLAGTTPVTRSATGDFIFPADTPEADCAHTFAVVRETLTLYERLRGGSAMPWAWNIGGNADPVTAYPRAGVTPNAYYSRNQKALKFFYFTPPGASQVYTCRSLDIVAHETGHAVLDGLKPGWLGMGNPPQTGALHEAFGDLTAIFLALSQLDQVEAFVAITKANLHAKNYLSALAEQFGAALGRSAGLRNADNDLKLSQVSNEVHELSQVFTGAIYDILADIYAHERIQQGKVKDPAQILLEVAQKLCRLLLEAITKAPATGATFADVATAMLTISKAQGDPPAYRTFIHTRFAVREIVVPPVPLTASAIGQMDYGDPHLVLGADEVKVQAADPNHPSLSAKVPQDRSGCCGTMQLPEYSRAPEKLQAELQRLGKEGEVIPEEELLAGAVAELRKAFK
;
A
#
# COMPACT_ATOMS: atom_id res chain seq x y z
N MET A 1 -83.97 -37.79 -10.15
CA MET A 1 -84.20 -37.09 -8.88
C MET A 1 -83.91 -38.05 -7.74
N ALA A 2 -82.72 -37.95 -7.16
CA ALA A 2 -82.37 -38.54 -5.88
C ALA A 2 -81.56 -37.46 -5.15
N ALA A 3 -82.10 -36.96 -4.05
CA ALA A 3 -81.48 -35.93 -3.24
C ALA A 3 -80.25 -36.51 -2.54
N ILE A 4 -79.09 -35.89 -2.73
CA ILE A 4 -77.89 -36.16 -1.94
C ILE A 4 -77.97 -35.22 -0.74
N GLU A 5 -78.21 -35.78 0.45
CA GLU A 5 -78.12 -35.05 1.72
C GLU A 5 -76.67 -34.55 1.91
N PRO A 6 -76.47 -33.31 2.38
CA PRO A 6 -75.15 -32.87 2.80
C PRO A 6 -74.77 -33.61 4.10
N LEU A 7 -73.62 -34.28 4.09
CA LEU A 7 -72.99 -34.84 5.28
C LEU A 7 -72.86 -33.78 6.38
N ALA A 8 -73.19 -34.16 7.61
CA ALA A 8 -73.12 -33.27 8.76
C ALA A 8 -71.67 -32.78 9.00
N PRO A 9 -71.46 -31.55 9.50
CA PRO A 9 -70.13 -30.93 9.64
C PRO A 9 -69.11 -31.70 10.49
N ALA A 10 -69.53 -32.74 11.21
CA ALA A 10 -68.68 -33.53 12.09
C ALA A 10 -67.78 -34.54 11.35
N GLU A 11 -68.18 -35.05 10.16
CA GLU A 11 -67.41 -36.09 9.47
C GLU A 11 -66.32 -35.55 8.53
N LEU A 12 -66.40 -34.26 8.13
CA LEU A 12 -65.32 -33.63 7.36
C LEU A 12 -64.10 -33.29 8.23
N VAL A 13 -64.28 -33.18 9.55
CA VAL A 13 -63.22 -32.80 10.49
C VAL A 13 -62.31 -34.00 10.81
N GLU A 14 -62.83 -35.24 10.85
CA GLU A 14 -61.97 -36.42 11.11
C GLU A 14 -61.07 -36.79 9.93
N VAL A 15 -61.50 -36.58 8.67
CA VAL A 15 -60.66 -36.86 7.49
C VAL A 15 -59.53 -35.83 7.33
N LEU A 16 -59.72 -34.59 7.78
CA LEU A 16 -58.69 -33.54 7.75
C LEU A 16 -57.76 -33.56 8.97
N MET A 17 -58.20 -34.10 10.11
CA MET A 17 -57.39 -34.15 11.34
C MET A 17 -56.46 -35.39 11.42
N GLY A 18 -56.64 -36.38 10.54
CA GLY A 18 -55.89 -37.65 10.57
C GLY A 18 -54.55 -37.67 9.81
N ARG A 19 -54.17 -36.60 9.11
CA ARG A 19 -52.87 -36.52 8.42
C ARG A 19 -52.08 -35.32 8.92
N ARG A 20 -51.53 -35.43 10.13
CA ARG A 20 -50.34 -34.63 10.48
C ARG A 20 -49.27 -34.98 9.45
N ALA A 21 -48.97 -34.03 8.56
CA ALA A 21 -47.75 -34.09 7.76
C ALA A 21 -46.60 -34.27 8.76
N VAL A 22 -45.94 -35.42 8.70
CA VAL A 22 -44.68 -35.62 9.41
C VAL A 22 -43.75 -34.52 8.89
N PRO A 23 -43.22 -33.63 9.74
CA PRO A 23 -42.23 -32.67 9.30
C PRO A 23 -41.12 -33.47 8.63
N LEU A 24 -40.84 -33.18 7.35
CA LEU A 24 -39.62 -33.70 6.74
C LEU A 24 -38.48 -33.31 7.69
N PRO A 25 -37.58 -34.25 8.04
CA PRO A 25 -36.41 -33.88 8.83
C PRO A 25 -35.76 -32.69 8.14
N PRO A 26 -35.36 -31.64 8.87
CA PRO A 26 -34.71 -30.48 8.26
C PRO A 26 -33.59 -31.04 7.39
N HIS A 27 -33.59 -30.70 6.10
CA HIS A 27 -32.44 -30.98 5.26
C HIS A 27 -31.23 -30.44 6.03
N PRO A 28 -30.24 -31.27 6.39
CA PRO A 28 -29.06 -30.77 7.06
C PRO A 28 -28.47 -29.72 6.12
N ILE A 29 -28.65 -28.44 6.47
CA ILE A 29 -27.94 -27.35 5.83
C ILE A 29 -26.49 -27.69 6.13
N PRO A 30 -25.63 -27.90 5.11
CA PRO A 30 -24.21 -28.09 5.35
C PRO A 30 -23.79 -26.98 6.30
N ILE A 31 -23.18 -27.35 7.43
CA ILE A 31 -22.63 -26.39 8.40
C ILE A 31 -21.95 -25.31 7.56
N PRO A 32 -22.42 -24.04 7.62
CA PRO A 32 -21.83 -23.01 6.79
C PRO A 32 -20.32 -23.05 7.05
N LEU A 33 -19.53 -22.99 5.97
CA LEU A 33 -18.08 -22.87 6.03
C LEU A 33 -17.73 -21.95 7.22
N PRO A 34 -16.78 -22.34 8.10
CA PRO A 34 -16.47 -21.54 9.28
C PRO A 34 -16.37 -20.08 8.88
N LEU A 35 -17.11 -19.21 9.59
CA LEU A 35 -17.14 -17.77 9.34
C LEU A 35 -15.71 -17.29 9.11
N LEU A 36 -15.49 -16.46 8.08
CA LEU A 36 -14.17 -15.91 7.80
C LEU A 36 -13.67 -15.23 9.09
N GLY A 37 -12.71 -15.87 9.76
CA GLY A 37 -12.14 -15.34 11.00
C GLY A 37 -11.41 -14.03 10.71
N GLY A 38 -11.42 -13.11 11.67
CA GLY A 38 -10.76 -11.83 11.50
C GLY A 38 -11.29 -10.77 12.46
N SER A 39 -10.71 -9.57 12.33
CA SER A 39 -11.07 -8.40 13.12
C SER A 39 -11.51 -7.28 12.21
N ARG A 40 -12.60 -6.60 12.57
CA ARG A 40 -13.06 -5.41 11.86
C ARG A 40 -12.43 -4.14 12.43
N PHE A 41 -12.11 -3.21 11.55
CA PHE A 41 -11.49 -1.92 11.85
C PHE A 41 -12.25 -0.81 11.13
N VAL A 42 -12.25 0.38 11.70
CA VAL A 42 -12.63 1.60 10.97
C VAL A 42 -11.37 2.31 10.53
N ILE A 43 -11.19 2.47 9.22
CA ILE A 43 -10.04 3.16 8.64
C ILE A 43 -10.48 4.38 7.83
N TRP A 44 -9.62 5.38 7.73
CA TRP A 44 -9.79 6.41 6.73
C TRP A 44 -9.53 5.81 5.35
N LYS A 45 -10.35 6.19 4.37
CA LYS A 45 -10.14 5.73 3.00
C LYS A 45 -8.91 6.41 2.40
N GLN A 46 -8.71 7.70 2.69
CA GLN A 46 -7.55 8.50 2.28
C GLN A 46 -7.16 9.49 3.38
N ASP A 47 -6.28 10.45 3.11
CA ASP A 47 -6.03 11.62 3.97
C ASP A 47 -7.35 12.25 4.47
N PRO A 48 -7.46 12.59 5.78
CA PRO A 48 -8.70 13.14 6.36
C PRO A 48 -9.24 14.42 5.70
N SER A 49 -8.41 15.15 4.95
CA SER A 49 -8.85 16.33 4.18
C SER A 49 -9.62 15.97 2.91
N VAL A 50 -9.53 14.73 2.42
CA VAL A 50 -10.33 14.19 1.31
C VAL A 50 -11.71 13.74 1.83
N GLY A 51 -12.46 14.72 2.33
CA GLY A 51 -13.68 14.49 3.12
C GLY A 51 -14.79 13.74 2.39
N GLU A 52 -14.81 13.76 1.06
CA GLU A 52 -15.82 13.05 0.24
C GLU A 52 -15.70 11.53 0.31
N LEU A 53 -14.51 10.99 0.60
CA LEU A 53 -14.29 9.55 0.73
C LEU A 53 -14.62 9.07 2.14
N GLY A 54 -14.26 9.85 3.16
CA GLY A 54 -14.53 9.54 4.56
C GLY A 54 -13.83 8.27 5.05
N ARG A 55 -14.54 7.51 5.89
CA ARG A 55 -14.03 6.30 6.55
C ARG A 55 -14.80 5.08 6.07
N ARG A 56 -14.18 3.90 6.16
CA ARG A 56 -14.83 2.62 5.86
C ARG A 56 -14.58 1.58 6.94
N LEU A 57 -15.43 0.57 6.95
CA LEU A 57 -15.18 -0.67 7.66
C LEU A 57 -14.24 -1.54 6.82
N ALA A 58 -13.13 -1.96 7.41
CA ALA A 58 -12.18 -2.91 6.84
C ALA A 58 -12.20 -4.21 7.64
N LEU A 59 -12.11 -5.35 6.95
CA LEU A 59 -11.94 -6.65 7.57
C LEU A 59 -10.49 -7.10 7.36
N ILE A 60 -9.77 -7.32 8.46
CA ILE A 60 -8.47 -7.98 8.42
C ILE A 60 -8.72 -9.48 8.65
N PRO A 61 -8.56 -10.33 7.63
CA PRO A 61 -8.93 -11.75 7.68
C PRO A 61 -7.83 -12.60 8.32
N SER A 62 -7.30 -12.13 9.45
CA SER A 62 -6.27 -12.80 10.24
C SER A 62 -6.53 -12.58 11.73
N LEU A 63 -5.94 -13.43 12.57
CA LEU A 63 -6.01 -13.24 14.01
C LEU A 63 -5.28 -11.96 14.42
N VAL A 64 -6.00 -11.05 15.10
CA VAL A 64 -5.43 -9.86 15.73
C VAL A 64 -5.74 -9.92 17.22
N VAL A 65 -4.71 -9.78 18.04
CA VAL A 65 -4.80 -9.79 19.51
C VAL A 65 -4.78 -8.35 20.05
N ASN A 66 -4.98 -8.16 21.35
CA ASN A 66 -4.98 -6.82 21.95
C ASN A 66 -3.64 -6.11 21.67
N GLY A 67 -3.71 -4.80 21.42
CA GLY A 67 -2.56 -4.05 20.92
C GLY A 67 -2.96 -2.91 19.99
N PRO A 68 -3.80 -3.14 18.95
CA PRO A 68 -3.88 -4.35 18.14
C PRO A 68 -2.50 -4.86 17.72
N ARG A 69 -2.33 -6.18 17.70
CA ARG A 69 -1.06 -6.84 17.38
C ARG A 69 -1.29 -8.15 16.63
N ASP A 70 -0.31 -8.49 15.80
CA ASP A 70 -0.17 -9.80 15.18
C ASP A 70 1.33 -10.19 15.14
N PRO A 71 1.73 -11.34 14.56
CA PRO A 71 3.13 -11.78 14.54
C PRO A 71 4.10 -10.84 13.79
N ARG A 72 3.59 -9.91 12.96
CA ARG A 72 4.39 -9.02 12.11
C ARG A 72 4.35 -7.57 12.55
N ILE A 73 3.27 -7.16 13.21
CA ILE A 73 2.97 -5.77 13.55
C ILE A 73 2.57 -5.69 15.02
N ASP A 74 3.20 -4.79 15.75
CA ASP A 74 2.83 -4.36 17.09
C ASP A 74 2.39 -2.89 17.05
N THR A 75 1.62 -2.46 18.05
CA THR A 75 1.17 -1.07 18.18
C THR A 75 1.46 -0.56 19.58
N ASN A 76 2.07 0.62 19.69
CA ASN A 76 2.41 1.22 20.98
C ASN A 76 2.03 2.70 21.00
N LEU A 77 1.16 3.04 21.96
CA LEU A 77 0.81 4.41 22.29
C LEU A 77 0.74 4.56 23.82
N ALA A 78 1.70 5.30 24.38
CA ALA A 78 1.82 5.50 25.81
C ALA A 78 0.51 6.02 26.43
N GLY A 79 0.00 5.32 27.46
CA GLY A 79 -1.25 5.64 28.13
C GLY A 79 -2.53 5.18 27.39
N THR A 80 -2.40 4.49 26.25
CA THR A 80 -3.54 3.96 25.49
C THR A 80 -3.41 2.46 25.22
N THR A 81 -2.23 1.97 24.84
CA THR A 81 -2.01 0.55 24.57
C THR A 81 -1.80 -0.25 25.87
N PRO A 82 -2.30 -1.49 25.96
CA PRO A 82 -2.92 -2.27 24.89
C PRO A 82 -4.37 -1.85 24.63
N VAL A 83 -4.68 -1.57 23.36
CA VAL A 83 -6.06 -1.36 22.91
C VAL A 83 -6.77 -2.71 22.92
N THR A 84 -7.90 -2.79 23.63
CA THR A 84 -8.64 -4.05 23.81
C THR A 84 -9.68 -4.23 22.71
N ARG A 85 -9.71 -5.41 22.09
CA ARG A 85 -10.75 -5.76 21.11
C ARG A 85 -12.11 -6.00 21.78
N SER A 86 -13.19 -5.82 21.03
CA SER A 86 -14.54 -6.16 21.50
C SER A 86 -14.69 -7.66 21.77
N ALA A 87 -15.80 -8.08 22.40
CA ALA A 87 -16.13 -9.49 22.57
C ALA A 87 -16.25 -10.27 21.23
N THR A 88 -16.53 -9.56 20.12
CA THR A 88 -16.57 -10.12 18.77
C THR A 88 -15.20 -10.10 18.08
N GLY A 89 -14.16 -9.60 18.74
CA GLY A 89 -12.80 -9.54 18.22
C GLY A 89 -12.50 -8.29 17.38
N ASP A 90 -13.31 -7.24 17.46
CA ASP A 90 -13.20 -6.05 16.60
C ASP A 90 -12.52 -4.86 17.29
N PHE A 91 -11.92 -3.98 16.48
CA PHE A 91 -11.26 -2.74 16.89
C PHE A 91 -12.02 -1.53 16.32
N ILE A 92 -13.25 -1.35 16.78
CA ILE A 92 -14.13 -0.26 16.37
C ILE A 92 -14.29 0.69 17.54
N PHE A 93 -13.78 1.91 17.39
CA PHE A 93 -13.76 2.95 18.42
C PHE A 93 -14.44 4.23 17.92
N PRO A 94 -14.87 5.12 18.82
CA PRO A 94 -15.30 6.46 18.43
C PRO A 94 -14.22 7.15 17.58
N ALA A 95 -14.65 7.94 16.62
CA ALA A 95 -13.74 8.67 15.74
C ALA A 95 -12.79 9.57 16.53
N ASP A 96 -11.56 9.71 16.02
CA ASP A 96 -10.57 10.68 16.49
C ASP A 96 -10.06 10.47 17.94
N THR A 97 -10.31 9.29 18.53
CA THR A 97 -9.71 8.88 19.82
C THR A 97 -8.33 8.23 19.64
N PRO A 98 -7.49 8.19 20.69
CA PRO A 98 -6.22 7.47 20.65
C PRO A 98 -6.34 5.98 20.28
N GLU A 99 -7.40 5.30 20.73
CA GLU A 99 -7.67 3.90 20.41
C GLU A 99 -8.01 3.71 18.93
N ALA A 100 -8.79 4.64 18.37
CA ALA A 100 -9.09 4.66 16.94
C ALA A 100 -7.84 4.88 16.10
N ASP A 101 -6.92 5.74 16.54
CA ASP A 101 -5.64 5.96 15.85
C ASP A 101 -4.75 4.71 15.89
N CYS A 102 -4.70 3.99 17.01
CA CYS A 102 -4.02 2.68 17.09
C CYS A 102 -4.63 1.65 16.15
N ALA A 103 -5.96 1.51 16.17
CA ALA A 103 -6.70 0.59 15.31
C ALA A 103 -6.49 0.90 13.82
N HIS A 104 -6.63 2.17 13.45
CA HIS A 104 -6.40 2.67 12.10
C HIS A 104 -5.00 2.35 11.60
N THR A 105 -3.98 2.79 12.36
CA THR A 105 -2.58 2.66 11.96
C THR A 105 -2.21 1.20 11.74
N PHE A 106 -2.59 0.31 12.67
CA PHE A 106 -2.37 -1.12 12.53
C PHE A 106 -3.02 -1.67 11.25
N ALA A 107 -4.28 -1.34 11.00
CA ALA A 107 -5.02 -1.86 9.86
C ALA A 107 -4.38 -1.41 8.54
N VAL A 108 -3.95 -0.16 8.41
CA VAL A 108 -3.29 0.32 7.18
C VAL A 108 -1.91 -0.32 6.98
N VAL A 109 -1.12 -0.51 8.04
CA VAL A 109 0.17 -1.26 7.96
C VAL A 109 -0.09 -2.69 7.48
N ARG A 110 -1.12 -3.36 8.02
CA ARG A 110 -1.51 -4.72 7.64
C ARG A 110 -2.05 -4.80 6.20
N GLU A 111 -2.87 -3.86 5.75
CA GLU A 111 -3.34 -3.79 4.36
C GLU A 111 -2.16 -3.58 3.40
N THR A 112 -1.19 -2.74 3.76
CA THR A 112 0.03 -2.52 2.97
C THR A 112 0.89 -3.79 2.87
N LEU A 113 1.10 -4.51 3.98
CA LEU A 113 1.78 -5.81 3.94
C LEU A 113 1.03 -6.81 3.06
N THR A 114 -0.29 -6.88 3.21
CA THR A 114 -1.15 -7.81 2.47
C THR A 114 -1.10 -7.53 0.97
N LEU A 115 -1.04 -6.27 0.54
CA LEU A 115 -0.83 -5.89 -0.86
C LEU A 115 0.40 -6.61 -1.42
N TYR A 116 1.57 -6.45 -0.80
CA TYR A 116 2.80 -7.03 -1.33
C TYR A 116 2.88 -8.55 -1.18
N GLU A 117 2.38 -9.11 -0.08
CA GLU A 117 2.32 -10.56 0.13
C GLU A 117 1.43 -11.22 -0.94
N ARG A 118 0.29 -10.60 -1.30
CA ARG A 118 -0.58 -11.05 -2.40
C ARG A 118 0.16 -11.02 -3.75
N LEU A 119 0.92 -9.96 -4.02
CA LEU A 119 1.72 -9.87 -5.26
C LEU A 119 2.81 -10.94 -5.33
N ARG A 120 3.29 -11.43 -4.17
CA ARG A 120 4.25 -12.55 -4.04
C ARG A 120 3.60 -13.91 -3.81
N GLY A 121 2.32 -14.07 -4.17
CA GLY A 121 1.62 -15.34 -4.09
C GLY A 121 1.39 -15.85 -2.66
N GLY A 122 1.30 -14.96 -1.69
CA GLY A 122 1.11 -15.26 -0.26
C GLY A 122 2.41 -15.44 0.52
N SER A 123 3.58 -15.27 -0.11
CA SER A 123 4.87 -15.33 0.58
C SER A 123 5.04 -14.15 1.53
N ALA A 124 5.38 -14.43 2.79
CA ALA A 124 5.61 -13.41 3.80
C ALA A 124 6.68 -12.40 3.35
N MET A 125 6.39 -11.11 3.51
CA MET A 125 7.35 -10.05 3.22
C MET A 125 8.37 -9.97 4.36
N PRO A 126 9.69 -10.07 4.19
CA PRO A 126 10.62 -9.89 5.32
C PRO A 126 10.68 -8.44 5.78
N TRP A 127 10.96 -8.20 7.05
CA TRP A 127 11.60 -6.96 7.50
C TRP A 127 13.12 -7.10 7.39
N ALA A 128 13.86 -6.00 7.26
CA ALA A 128 15.33 -6.07 7.09
C ALA A 128 16.07 -6.79 8.24
N TRP A 129 15.48 -6.80 9.45
CA TRP A 129 16.01 -7.52 10.60
C TRP A 129 15.53 -8.98 10.71
N ASN A 130 14.65 -9.45 9.84
CA ASN A 130 14.20 -10.84 9.81
C ASN A 130 15.24 -11.74 9.11
N ILE A 131 16.39 -11.88 9.76
CA ILE A 131 17.51 -12.73 9.33
C ILE A 131 17.89 -13.68 10.47
N GLY A 132 18.40 -14.87 10.12
CA GLY A 132 18.85 -15.86 11.12
C GLY A 132 17.73 -16.34 12.05
N GLY A 133 16.49 -16.38 11.56
CA GLY A 133 15.32 -16.76 12.35
C GLY A 133 14.80 -15.67 13.30
N ASN A 134 15.28 -14.42 13.21
CA ASN A 134 14.62 -13.30 13.88
C ASN A 134 13.22 -13.10 13.27
N ALA A 135 12.19 -13.11 14.10
CA ALA A 135 10.79 -12.92 13.70
C ALA A 135 10.15 -11.73 14.45
N ASP A 136 10.95 -10.76 14.89
CA ASP A 136 10.45 -9.59 15.62
C ASP A 136 9.53 -8.76 14.71
N PRO A 137 8.40 -8.26 15.24
CA PRO A 137 7.50 -7.42 14.47
C PRO A 137 8.08 -6.01 14.27
N VAL A 138 7.43 -5.23 13.41
CA VAL A 138 7.56 -3.77 13.40
C VAL A 138 6.58 -3.17 14.41
N THR A 139 6.99 -2.18 15.19
CA THR A 139 6.10 -1.46 16.12
C THR A 139 5.65 -0.15 15.51
N ALA A 140 4.34 0.03 15.34
CA ALA A 140 3.73 1.29 14.95
C ALA A 140 3.46 2.17 16.18
N TYR A 141 3.90 3.44 16.12
CA TYR A 141 3.67 4.46 17.14
C TYR A 141 2.78 5.58 16.54
N PRO A 142 1.45 5.51 16.70
CA PRO A 142 0.52 6.45 16.06
C PRO A 142 0.69 7.91 16.51
N ARG A 143 1.21 8.14 17.72
CA ARG A 143 1.46 9.48 18.28
C ARG A 143 2.81 9.52 19.01
N ALA A 144 3.89 9.31 18.27
CA ALA A 144 5.27 9.23 18.76
C ALA A 144 5.80 10.53 19.39
N GLY A 145 5.16 11.68 19.12
CA GLY A 145 5.51 12.97 19.70
C GLY A 145 4.87 14.15 18.97
N VAL A 146 5.26 15.36 19.36
CA VAL A 146 4.76 16.63 18.78
C VAL A 146 5.77 17.19 17.78
N THR A 147 5.59 16.93 16.49
CA THR A 147 6.39 17.51 15.40
C THR A 147 5.70 17.25 14.05
N PRO A 148 5.84 18.13 13.04
CA PRO A 148 5.37 17.84 11.68
C PRO A 148 6.25 16.76 11.03
N ASN A 149 5.95 15.48 11.27
CA ASN A 149 6.79 14.38 10.83
C ASN A 149 6.04 13.02 10.78
N ALA A 150 6.59 12.08 10.01
CA ALA A 150 6.36 10.63 10.08
C ALA A 150 7.62 9.94 9.56
N TYR A 151 7.99 8.77 10.09
CA TYR A 151 9.14 8.03 9.58
C TYR A 151 9.17 6.53 9.92
N TYR A 152 9.82 5.76 9.06
CA TYR A 152 10.34 4.42 9.32
C TYR A 152 11.74 4.43 9.94
N SER A 153 12.01 3.53 10.90
CA SER A 153 13.34 3.30 11.46
C SER A 153 13.67 1.80 11.58
N ARG A 154 14.68 1.35 10.82
CA ARG A 154 15.20 -0.02 10.90
C ARG A 154 15.74 -0.37 12.29
N ASN A 155 16.56 0.51 12.87
CA ASN A 155 17.24 0.25 14.13
C ASN A 155 16.26 0.14 15.31
N GLN A 156 15.21 0.94 15.29
CA GLN A 156 14.16 0.92 16.31
C GLN A 156 13.04 -0.06 15.98
N LYS A 157 13.10 -0.72 14.81
CA LYS A 157 12.05 -1.60 14.27
C LYS A 157 10.68 -0.92 14.30
N ALA A 158 10.63 0.36 13.91
CA ALA A 158 9.50 1.22 14.23
C ALA A 158 8.98 2.01 13.03
N LEU A 159 7.67 2.23 13.02
CA LEU A 159 7.00 3.27 12.25
C LEU A 159 6.53 4.33 13.25
N LYS A 160 6.92 5.59 13.05
CA LYS A 160 6.63 6.67 14.00
C LYS A 160 5.85 7.77 13.32
N PHE A 161 4.64 7.98 13.80
CA PHE A 161 3.74 9.03 13.33
C PHE A 161 3.61 10.09 14.41
N PHE A 162 3.58 11.35 14.01
CA PHE A 162 3.56 12.49 14.91
C PHE A 162 2.31 13.32 14.70
N TYR A 163 2.12 14.28 15.58
CA TYR A 163 1.03 15.23 15.48
C TYR A 163 1.52 16.64 15.74
N PHE A 164 0.84 17.61 15.15
CA PHE A 164 1.22 19.02 15.26
C PHE A 164 0.01 19.90 14.98
N THR A 165 0.05 21.15 15.46
CA THR A 165 -1.03 22.11 15.27
C THR A 165 -0.53 23.23 14.36
N PRO A 166 -1.00 23.31 13.10
CA PRO A 166 -0.66 24.43 12.22
C PRO A 166 -1.28 25.73 12.73
N PRO A 167 -0.67 26.90 12.49
CA PRO A 167 -1.23 28.18 12.93
C PRO A 167 -2.65 28.39 12.38
N GLY A 168 -3.62 28.60 13.28
CA GLY A 168 -5.01 28.86 12.90
C GLY A 168 -5.80 27.65 12.38
N ALA A 169 -5.26 26.44 12.48
CA ALA A 169 -5.91 25.20 12.04
C ALA A 169 -6.08 24.19 13.18
N SER A 170 -6.87 23.15 12.93
CA SER A 170 -7.00 22.02 13.84
C SER A 170 -5.71 21.18 13.86
N GLN A 171 -5.49 20.46 14.96
CA GLN A 171 -4.36 19.56 15.10
C GLN A 171 -4.41 18.44 14.05
N VAL A 172 -3.27 18.23 13.39
CA VAL A 172 -3.04 17.20 12.38
C VAL A 172 -2.36 16.01 13.05
N TYR A 173 -2.83 14.80 12.72
CA TYR A 173 -2.27 13.54 13.19
C TYR A 173 -1.85 12.72 11.97
N THR A 174 -0.54 12.55 11.74
CA THR A 174 -0.06 11.92 10.51
C THR A 174 -0.44 10.44 10.40
N CYS A 175 -0.72 9.78 11.52
CA CYS A 175 -1.21 8.40 11.58
C CYS A 175 -2.64 8.21 11.03
N ARG A 176 -3.40 9.29 10.86
CA ARG A 176 -4.76 9.25 10.31
C ARG A 176 -4.78 9.27 8.79
N SER A 177 -3.65 9.60 8.16
CA SER A 177 -3.53 9.60 6.70
C SER A 177 -3.20 8.21 6.22
N LEU A 178 -4.07 7.61 5.40
CA LEU A 178 -3.82 6.29 4.83
C LEU A 178 -2.52 6.29 4.01
N ASP A 179 -2.32 7.31 3.20
CA ASP A 179 -1.15 7.46 2.34
C ASP A 179 0.16 7.67 3.12
N ILE A 180 0.19 8.45 4.20
CA ILE A 180 1.38 8.59 5.06
C ILE A 180 1.71 7.25 5.73
N VAL A 181 0.71 6.56 6.30
CA VAL A 181 0.96 5.25 6.94
C VAL A 181 1.44 4.22 5.92
N ALA A 182 0.86 4.22 4.72
CA ALA A 182 1.29 3.35 3.62
C ALA A 182 2.69 3.69 3.12
N HIS A 183 3.04 4.98 3.02
CA HIS A 183 4.37 5.45 2.61
C HIS A 183 5.45 4.94 3.57
N GLU A 184 5.28 5.16 4.88
CA GLU A 184 6.26 4.70 5.88
C GLU A 184 6.34 3.17 5.95
N THR A 185 5.20 2.49 5.78
CA THR A 185 5.20 1.02 5.69
C THR A 185 5.92 0.55 4.42
N GLY A 186 5.79 1.29 3.32
CA GLY A 186 6.50 1.08 2.06
C GLY A 186 8.02 1.11 2.25
N HIS A 187 8.53 2.07 3.02
CA HIS A 187 9.95 2.07 3.41
C HIS A 187 10.36 0.78 4.13
N ALA A 188 9.59 0.33 5.13
CA ALA A 188 9.90 -0.91 5.84
C ALA A 188 9.88 -2.15 4.93
N VAL A 189 8.94 -2.21 3.97
CA VAL A 189 8.83 -3.27 2.97
C VAL A 189 10.03 -3.25 2.02
N LEU A 190 10.35 -2.09 1.44
CA LEU A 190 11.49 -1.96 0.54
C LEU A 190 12.78 -2.31 1.26
N ASP A 191 12.92 -1.90 2.51
CA ASP A 191 14.08 -2.18 3.32
C ASP A 191 14.28 -3.68 3.56
N GLY A 192 13.19 -4.44 3.72
CA GLY A 192 13.22 -5.89 3.77
C GLY A 192 13.64 -6.55 2.46
N LEU A 193 13.27 -5.98 1.31
CA LEU A 193 13.59 -6.50 -0.03
C LEU A 193 15.00 -6.11 -0.50
N LYS A 194 15.40 -4.87 -0.22
CA LYS A 194 16.66 -4.23 -0.63
C LYS A 194 17.31 -3.49 0.55
N PRO A 195 17.80 -4.20 1.58
CA PRO A 195 18.43 -3.56 2.74
C PRO A 195 19.64 -2.68 2.39
N GLY A 196 20.29 -2.93 1.24
CA GLY A 196 21.42 -2.14 0.79
C GLY A 196 21.06 -0.71 0.35
N TRP A 197 19.78 -0.41 0.06
CA TRP A 197 19.36 0.88 -0.49
C TRP A 197 19.24 1.98 0.57
N LEU A 198 19.04 1.63 1.84
CA LEU A 198 18.91 2.59 2.95
C LEU A 198 20.21 3.41 3.19
N GLY A 199 21.37 2.86 2.81
CA GLY A 199 22.67 3.46 3.09
C GLY A 199 22.90 4.81 2.41
N MET A 200 23.46 5.77 3.16
CA MET A 200 23.80 7.11 2.65
C MET A 200 24.92 7.10 1.60
N GLY A 201 25.72 6.03 1.52
CA GLY A 201 26.77 5.86 0.52
C GLY A 201 26.26 5.44 -0.87
N ASN A 202 24.95 5.24 -1.04
CA ASN A 202 24.38 5.03 -2.36
C ASN A 202 24.29 6.35 -3.15
N PRO A 203 24.22 6.31 -4.49
CA PRO A 203 23.91 7.48 -5.32
C PRO A 203 22.55 8.10 -4.95
N PRO A 204 22.35 9.42 -5.20
CA PRO A 204 21.07 10.09 -4.99
C PRO A 204 19.87 9.37 -5.61
N GLN A 205 20.00 8.76 -6.80
CA GLN A 205 18.88 8.00 -7.38
C GLN A 205 18.44 6.79 -6.55
N THR A 206 19.34 6.12 -5.83
CA THR A 206 18.93 5.02 -4.95
C THR A 206 18.11 5.53 -3.75
N GLY A 207 18.47 6.69 -3.20
CA GLY A 207 17.66 7.37 -2.18
C GLY A 207 16.31 7.81 -2.72
N ALA A 208 16.29 8.39 -3.92
CA ALA A 208 15.06 8.79 -4.59
C ALA A 208 14.15 7.60 -4.96
N LEU A 209 14.72 6.43 -5.30
CA LEU A 209 13.94 5.19 -5.46
C LEU A 209 13.27 4.76 -4.15
N HIS A 210 13.92 5.03 -3.01
CA HIS A 210 13.37 4.70 -1.70
C HIS A 210 12.14 5.57 -1.36
N GLU A 211 12.24 6.88 -1.61
CA GLU A 211 11.12 7.83 -1.50
C GLU A 211 10.00 7.53 -2.50
N ALA A 212 10.36 7.29 -3.77
CA ALA A 212 9.39 6.97 -4.81
C ALA A 212 8.64 5.67 -4.49
N PHE A 213 9.30 4.68 -3.89
CA PHE A 213 8.62 3.47 -3.46
C PHE A 213 7.58 3.74 -2.37
N GLY A 214 7.86 4.61 -1.39
CA GLY A 214 6.88 5.03 -0.39
C GLY A 214 5.65 5.68 -1.04
N ASP A 215 5.87 6.66 -1.92
CA ASP A 215 4.80 7.35 -2.65
C ASP A 215 3.96 6.38 -3.50
N LEU A 216 4.63 5.50 -4.25
CA LEU A 216 3.95 4.50 -5.08
C LEU A 216 3.25 3.42 -4.24
N THR A 217 3.75 3.11 -3.04
CA THR A 217 3.08 2.20 -2.09
C THR A 217 1.72 2.78 -1.71
N ALA A 218 1.64 4.06 -1.38
CA ALA A 218 0.38 4.73 -1.06
C ALA A 218 -0.62 4.70 -2.23
N ILE A 219 -0.14 5.02 -3.44
CA ILE A 219 -0.96 4.99 -4.66
C ILE A 219 -1.48 3.58 -4.96
N PHE A 220 -0.61 2.58 -4.96
CA PHE A 220 -1.01 1.20 -5.25
C PHE A 220 -1.84 0.58 -4.12
N LEU A 221 -1.65 1.00 -2.87
CA LEU A 221 -2.55 0.61 -1.79
C LEU A 221 -3.96 1.15 -2.07
N ALA A 222 -4.12 2.44 -2.35
CA ALA A 222 -5.43 3.01 -2.67
C ALA A 222 -6.07 2.31 -3.88
N LEU A 223 -5.30 2.06 -4.94
CA LEU A 223 -5.77 1.34 -6.14
C LEU A 223 -6.04 -0.15 -5.93
N SER A 224 -5.58 -0.75 -4.83
CA SER A 224 -5.90 -2.14 -4.49
C SER A 224 -7.27 -2.31 -3.83
N GLN A 225 -7.96 -1.20 -3.55
CA GLN A 225 -9.23 -1.15 -2.84
C GLN A 225 -10.34 -0.76 -3.81
N LEU A 226 -11.27 -1.68 -4.08
CA LEU A 226 -12.27 -1.50 -5.12
C LEU A 226 -13.12 -0.24 -4.91
N ASP A 227 -13.51 0.03 -3.66
CA ASP A 227 -14.30 1.20 -3.29
C ASP A 227 -13.56 2.54 -3.50
N GLN A 228 -12.23 2.53 -3.46
CA GLN A 228 -11.41 3.68 -3.84
C GLN A 228 -11.31 3.81 -5.35
N VAL A 229 -11.11 2.70 -6.06
CA VAL A 229 -11.04 2.70 -7.52
C VAL A 229 -12.36 3.18 -8.15
N GLU A 230 -13.50 2.76 -7.62
CA GLU A 230 -14.82 3.22 -8.04
C GLU A 230 -15.02 4.72 -7.79
N ALA A 231 -14.66 5.21 -6.61
CA ALA A 231 -14.75 6.63 -6.28
C ALA A 231 -13.86 7.47 -7.21
N PHE A 232 -12.62 7.04 -7.44
CA PHE A 232 -11.70 7.68 -8.37
C PHE A 232 -12.28 7.80 -9.78
N VAL A 233 -12.80 6.70 -10.32
CA VAL A 233 -13.42 6.68 -11.66
C VAL A 233 -14.61 7.64 -11.72
N ALA A 234 -15.45 7.68 -10.68
CA ALA A 234 -16.61 8.55 -10.62
C ALA A 234 -16.22 10.04 -10.59
N ILE A 235 -15.25 10.40 -9.74
CA ILE A 235 -14.78 11.78 -9.56
C ILE A 235 -14.06 12.29 -10.82
N THR A 236 -13.18 11.46 -11.39
CA THR A 236 -12.30 11.87 -12.50
C THR A 236 -12.88 11.60 -13.89
N LYS A 237 -14.03 10.93 -13.96
CA LYS A 237 -14.55 10.33 -15.21
C LYS A 237 -13.51 9.39 -15.86
N ALA A 238 -12.83 8.62 -15.02
CA ALA A 238 -11.76 7.69 -15.40
C ALA A 238 -10.62 8.36 -16.19
N ASN A 239 -10.22 9.56 -15.80
CA ASN A 239 -9.05 10.25 -16.34
C ASN A 239 -8.00 10.44 -15.23
N LEU A 240 -6.86 9.76 -15.35
CA LEU A 240 -5.82 9.81 -14.32
C LEU A 240 -5.13 11.17 -14.21
N HIS A 241 -5.22 12.02 -15.24
CA HIS A 241 -4.66 13.37 -15.25
C HIS A 241 -5.70 14.45 -14.92
N ALA A 242 -6.94 14.06 -14.56
CA ALA A 242 -7.86 15.00 -13.93
C ALA A 242 -7.41 15.22 -12.48
N LYS A 243 -7.62 16.42 -11.93
CA LYS A 243 -7.35 16.68 -10.50
C LYS A 243 -8.02 15.61 -9.63
N ASN A 244 -7.24 14.94 -8.79
CA ASN A 244 -7.68 13.78 -8.02
C ASN A 244 -6.88 13.65 -6.71
N TYR A 245 -7.37 12.79 -5.81
CA TYR A 245 -6.76 12.51 -4.50
C TYR A 245 -5.72 11.37 -4.53
N LEU A 246 -5.60 10.67 -5.65
CA LEU A 246 -4.69 9.54 -5.78
C LEU A 246 -3.26 10.04 -6.04
N SER A 247 -3.13 11.06 -6.88
CA SER A 247 -1.84 11.63 -7.26
C SER A 247 -1.30 12.61 -6.22
N ALA A 248 -2.17 13.30 -5.48
CA ALA A 248 -1.78 14.19 -4.39
C ALA A 248 -1.51 13.36 -3.12
N LEU A 249 -0.32 13.50 -2.55
CA LEU A 249 0.09 12.76 -1.36
C LEU A 249 0.18 13.68 -0.15
N ALA A 250 -0.34 13.21 0.98
CA ALA A 250 -0.36 13.85 2.28
C ALA A 250 -1.00 15.25 2.21
N GLU A 251 -2.23 15.34 1.70
CA GLU A 251 -2.93 16.59 1.42
C GLU A 251 -3.10 17.48 2.65
N GLN A 252 -3.52 16.92 3.79
CA GLN A 252 -3.71 17.67 5.03
C GLN A 252 -2.36 18.18 5.56
N PHE A 253 -1.30 17.36 5.49
CA PHE A 253 0.04 17.77 5.88
C PHE A 253 0.55 18.88 4.94
N GLY A 254 0.45 18.68 3.63
CA GLY A 254 0.82 19.68 2.62
C GLY A 254 0.12 21.02 2.86
N ALA A 255 -1.19 21.01 3.04
CA ALA A 255 -1.99 22.20 3.34
C ALA A 255 -1.54 22.88 4.64
N ALA A 256 -1.22 22.10 5.67
CA ALA A 256 -0.68 22.61 6.93
C ALA A 256 0.69 23.30 6.77
N LEU A 257 1.46 22.97 5.73
CA LEU A 257 2.69 23.64 5.34
C LEU A 257 2.50 24.70 4.24
N GLY A 258 1.25 25.05 3.89
CA GLY A 258 0.94 26.04 2.87
C GLY A 258 1.03 25.54 1.41
N ARG A 259 0.99 24.23 1.19
CA ARG A 259 1.00 23.60 -0.14
C ARG A 259 -0.42 23.19 -0.56
N SER A 260 -0.81 23.50 -1.80
CA SER A 260 -2.17 23.27 -2.30
C SER A 260 -2.40 21.95 -3.04
N ALA A 261 -1.35 21.17 -3.27
CA ALA A 261 -1.38 19.93 -4.06
C ALA A 261 -0.80 18.72 -3.30
N GLY A 262 -0.89 18.74 -1.97
CA GLY A 262 -0.20 17.80 -1.10
C GLY A 262 1.26 18.15 -0.84
N LEU A 263 1.96 17.30 -0.09
CA LEU A 263 3.42 17.40 0.06
C LEU A 263 4.12 17.16 -1.28
N ARG A 264 3.59 16.24 -2.08
CA ARG A 264 4.03 15.87 -3.43
C ARG A 264 2.82 15.52 -4.30
N ASN A 265 2.99 15.61 -5.62
CA ASN A 265 1.98 15.18 -6.58
C ASN A 265 2.60 14.28 -7.65
N ALA A 266 2.11 13.04 -7.78
CA ALA A 266 2.56 12.08 -8.77
C ALA A 266 2.17 12.48 -10.22
N ASP A 267 1.12 13.28 -10.39
CA ASP A 267 0.73 13.86 -11.67
C ASP A 267 1.48 15.19 -11.87
N ASN A 268 2.71 15.10 -12.38
CA ASN A 268 3.63 16.22 -12.59
C ASN A 268 4.44 16.02 -13.88
N ASP A 269 5.08 17.06 -14.43
CA ASP A 269 5.93 16.94 -15.64
C ASP A 269 7.44 17.06 -15.35
N LEU A 270 7.87 16.82 -14.11
CA LEU A 270 9.25 17.00 -13.68
C LEU A 270 10.20 16.06 -14.44
N LYS A 271 11.34 16.62 -14.85
CA LYS A 271 12.47 15.94 -15.50
C LYS A 271 13.70 15.99 -14.62
N LEU A 272 14.66 15.09 -14.86
CA LEU A 272 15.93 15.07 -14.11
C LEU A 272 16.67 16.42 -14.14
N SER A 273 16.69 17.13 -15.28
CA SER A 273 17.35 18.44 -15.39
C SER A 273 16.68 19.57 -14.59
N GLN A 274 15.49 19.35 -14.03
CA GLN A 274 14.69 20.38 -13.36
C GLN A 274 14.67 20.24 -11.83
N VAL A 275 15.25 19.17 -11.30
CA VAL A 275 15.19 18.85 -9.87
C VAL A 275 16.60 18.83 -9.27
N SER A 276 16.69 19.07 -7.95
CA SER A 276 17.95 18.90 -7.24
C SER A 276 18.26 17.42 -6.95
N ASN A 277 19.39 17.17 -6.28
CA ASN A 277 19.71 15.83 -5.75
C ASN A 277 19.03 15.56 -4.39
N GLU A 278 18.12 16.45 -3.95
CA GLU A 278 17.27 16.20 -2.79
C GLU A 278 16.36 15.01 -3.11
N VAL A 279 16.38 13.98 -2.24
CA VAL A 279 15.81 12.67 -2.57
C VAL A 279 14.30 12.72 -2.85
N HIS A 280 13.53 13.60 -2.22
CA HIS A 280 12.10 13.74 -2.51
C HIS A 280 11.88 14.47 -3.83
N GLU A 281 12.60 15.56 -4.09
CA GLU A 281 12.51 16.25 -5.39
C GLU A 281 12.85 15.31 -6.54
N LEU A 282 13.96 14.58 -6.40
CA LEU A 282 14.41 13.60 -7.38
C LEU A 282 13.44 12.42 -7.51
N SER A 283 12.81 11.99 -6.41
CA SER A 283 11.83 10.89 -6.43
C SER A 283 10.58 11.21 -7.25
N GLN A 284 10.14 12.47 -7.26
CA GLN A 284 8.94 12.88 -8.01
C GLN A 284 9.08 12.65 -9.52
N VAL A 285 10.31 12.68 -10.06
CA VAL A 285 10.58 12.34 -11.46
C VAL A 285 10.28 10.86 -11.72
N PHE A 286 10.72 9.96 -10.84
CA PHE A 286 10.46 8.52 -10.98
C PHE A 286 9.01 8.16 -10.68
N THR A 287 8.44 8.70 -9.59
CA THR A 287 7.02 8.54 -9.22
C THR A 287 6.12 9.00 -10.35
N GLY A 288 6.40 10.16 -10.95
CA GLY A 288 5.63 10.68 -12.08
C GLY A 288 5.74 9.82 -13.34
N ALA A 289 6.92 9.26 -13.64
CA ALA A 289 7.05 8.30 -14.74
C ALA A 289 6.15 7.08 -14.54
N ILE A 290 6.16 6.47 -13.34
CA ILE A 290 5.30 5.31 -13.06
C ILE A 290 3.82 5.68 -13.11
N TYR A 291 3.44 6.87 -12.65
CA TYR A 291 2.05 7.35 -12.71
C TYR A 291 1.59 7.55 -14.17
N ASP A 292 2.43 8.13 -15.03
CA ASP A 292 2.11 8.24 -16.46
C ASP A 292 2.02 6.86 -17.14
N ILE A 293 2.90 5.92 -16.77
CA ILE A 293 2.86 4.54 -17.28
C ILE A 293 1.55 3.86 -16.87
N LEU A 294 1.09 4.09 -15.64
CA LEU A 294 -0.20 3.62 -15.17
C LEU A 294 -1.34 4.21 -16.03
N ALA A 295 -1.32 5.52 -16.27
CA ALA A 295 -2.32 6.22 -17.07
C ALA A 295 -2.34 5.72 -18.53
N ASP A 296 -1.18 5.52 -19.14
CA ASP A 296 -1.06 5.03 -20.51
C ASP A 296 -1.57 3.59 -20.67
N ILE A 297 -1.13 2.69 -19.78
CA ILE A 297 -1.60 1.30 -19.79
C ILE A 297 -3.11 1.26 -19.51
N TYR A 298 -3.61 2.09 -18.60
CA TYR A 298 -5.05 2.16 -18.32
C TYR A 298 -5.85 2.66 -19.53
N ALA A 299 -5.38 3.71 -20.19
CA ALA A 299 -6.01 4.23 -21.41
C ALA A 299 -6.05 3.17 -22.51
N HIS A 300 -4.94 2.46 -22.71
CA HIS A 300 -4.85 1.34 -23.64
C HIS A 300 -5.87 0.24 -23.31
N GLU A 301 -5.86 -0.26 -22.07
CA GLU A 301 -6.74 -1.34 -21.66
C GLU A 301 -8.23 -0.96 -21.62
N ARG A 302 -8.56 0.32 -21.39
CA ARG A 302 -9.93 0.81 -21.56
C ARG A 302 -10.42 0.68 -22.99
N ILE A 303 -9.56 0.92 -23.98
CA ILE A 303 -9.90 0.74 -25.40
C ILE A 303 -10.06 -0.76 -25.72
N GLN A 304 -9.13 -1.60 -25.25
CA GLN A 304 -9.15 -3.04 -25.53
C GLN A 304 -10.32 -3.77 -24.84
N GLN A 305 -10.60 -3.45 -23.58
CA GLN A 305 -11.49 -4.22 -22.71
C GLN A 305 -12.80 -3.50 -22.36
N GLY A 306 -13.00 -2.24 -22.76
CA GLY A 306 -14.15 -1.42 -22.35
C GLY A 306 -15.52 -1.93 -22.83
N LYS A 307 -15.57 -2.95 -23.69
CA LYS A 307 -16.81 -3.64 -24.08
C LYS A 307 -17.27 -4.68 -23.07
N VAL A 308 -16.37 -5.18 -22.21
CA VAL A 308 -16.61 -6.33 -21.32
C VAL A 308 -16.39 -6.00 -19.84
N LYS A 309 -15.63 -4.95 -19.53
CA LYS A 309 -15.33 -4.53 -18.17
C LYS A 309 -15.61 -3.03 -18.02
N ASP A 310 -16.10 -2.65 -16.84
CA ASP A 310 -16.22 -1.24 -16.49
C ASP A 310 -14.83 -0.62 -16.20
N PRO A 311 -14.74 0.73 -16.22
CA PRO A 311 -13.46 1.42 -16.01
C PRO A 311 -12.81 1.14 -14.64
N ALA A 312 -13.58 0.83 -13.59
CA ALA A 312 -13.04 0.58 -12.26
C ALA A 312 -12.39 -0.81 -12.21
N GLN A 313 -13.05 -1.84 -12.75
CA GLN A 313 -12.45 -3.17 -12.87
C GLN A 313 -11.13 -3.12 -13.68
N ILE A 314 -11.12 -2.40 -14.80
CA ILE A 314 -9.90 -2.26 -15.63
C ILE A 314 -8.78 -1.56 -14.85
N LEU A 315 -9.09 -0.50 -14.10
CA LEU A 315 -8.09 0.26 -13.34
C LEU A 315 -7.49 -0.60 -12.23
N LEU A 316 -8.32 -1.37 -11.51
CA LEU A 316 -7.88 -2.30 -10.47
C LEU A 316 -6.89 -3.35 -11.02
N GLU A 317 -7.22 -3.97 -12.16
CA GLU A 317 -6.37 -4.99 -12.79
C GLU A 317 -5.06 -4.40 -13.32
N VAL A 318 -5.12 -3.22 -13.97
CA VAL A 318 -3.95 -2.51 -14.48
C VAL A 318 -3.02 -2.09 -13.34
N ALA A 319 -3.57 -1.52 -12.27
CA ALA A 319 -2.79 -1.12 -11.09
C ALA A 319 -2.11 -2.33 -10.43
N GLN A 320 -2.83 -3.44 -10.27
CA GLN A 320 -2.27 -4.68 -9.73
C GLN A 320 -1.12 -5.22 -10.60
N LYS A 321 -1.30 -5.21 -11.93
CA LYS A 321 -0.29 -5.67 -12.88
C LYS A 321 0.97 -4.79 -12.85
N LEU A 322 0.80 -3.47 -12.87
CA LEU A 322 1.94 -2.54 -12.82
C LEU A 322 2.65 -2.58 -11.47
N CYS A 323 1.91 -2.67 -10.36
CA CYS A 323 2.50 -2.81 -9.03
C CYS A 323 3.36 -4.09 -8.92
N ARG A 324 2.87 -5.22 -9.46
CA ARG A 324 3.65 -6.46 -9.55
C ARG A 324 4.92 -6.26 -10.38
N LEU A 325 4.79 -5.68 -11.58
CA LEU A 325 5.91 -5.44 -12.48
C LEU A 325 6.99 -4.59 -11.81
N LEU A 326 6.59 -3.51 -11.13
CA LEU A 326 7.50 -2.63 -10.39
C LEU A 326 8.18 -3.36 -9.22
N LEU A 327 7.42 -4.13 -8.43
CA LEU A 327 7.97 -4.90 -7.31
C LEU A 327 9.02 -5.92 -7.79
N GLU A 328 8.73 -6.64 -8.88
CA GLU A 328 9.66 -7.60 -9.47
C GLU A 328 10.90 -6.89 -10.04
N ALA A 329 10.71 -5.74 -10.70
CA ALA A 329 11.81 -4.94 -11.26
C ALA A 329 12.75 -4.43 -10.15
N ILE A 330 12.20 -3.89 -9.06
CA ILE A 330 12.96 -3.49 -7.88
C ILE A 330 13.69 -4.69 -7.28
N THR A 331 13.03 -5.84 -7.17
CA THR A 331 13.66 -7.07 -6.66
C THR A 331 14.85 -7.50 -7.53
N LYS A 332 14.79 -7.31 -8.85
CA LYS A 332 15.89 -7.63 -9.79
C LYS A 332 16.96 -6.55 -9.90
N ALA A 333 16.68 -5.31 -9.51
CA ALA A 333 17.65 -4.22 -9.54
C ALA A 333 18.86 -4.50 -8.62
N PRO A 334 20.00 -3.82 -8.82
CA PRO A 334 21.20 -4.01 -8.01
C PRO A 334 20.93 -3.96 -6.50
N ALA A 335 21.65 -4.77 -5.71
CA ALA A 335 21.47 -4.82 -4.26
C ALA A 335 21.86 -3.50 -3.55
N THR A 336 22.73 -2.72 -4.18
CA THR A 336 23.20 -1.39 -3.77
C THR A 336 23.41 -0.55 -5.02
N GLY A 337 23.31 0.77 -4.92
CA GLY A 337 23.62 1.67 -6.02
C GLY A 337 22.70 1.56 -7.22
N ALA A 338 21.47 1.08 -7.03
CA ALA A 338 20.49 0.98 -8.11
C ALA A 338 20.12 2.37 -8.63
N THR A 339 20.02 2.47 -9.94
CA THR A 339 19.61 3.67 -10.68
C THR A 339 18.19 3.53 -11.21
N PHE A 340 17.60 4.64 -11.64
CA PHE A 340 16.30 4.61 -12.31
C PHE A 340 16.34 3.78 -13.60
N ALA A 341 17.45 3.83 -14.35
CA ALA A 341 17.64 3.05 -15.58
C ALA A 341 17.73 1.53 -15.32
N ASP A 342 18.27 1.11 -14.17
CA ASP A 342 18.28 -0.31 -13.76
C ASP A 342 16.86 -0.84 -13.57
N VAL A 343 16.01 -0.06 -12.87
CA VAL A 343 14.61 -0.43 -12.65
C VAL A 343 13.84 -0.43 -13.96
N ALA A 344 14.02 0.60 -14.82
CA ALA A 344 13.39 0.66 -16.14
C ALA A 344 13.78 -0.54 -17.03
N THR A 345 15.07 -0.88 -17.08
CA THR A 345 15.58 -2.07 -17.79
C THR A 345 14.93 -3.36 -17.26
N ALA A 346 14.83 -3.50 -15.94
CA ALA A 346 14.20 -4.66 -15.34
C ALA A 346 12.70 -4.75 -15.67
N MET A 347 11.96 -3.64 -15.63
CA MET A 347 10.55 -3.57 -16.03
C MET A 347 10.36 -4.01 -17.48
N LEU A 348 11.12 -3.45 -18.42
CA LEU A 348 11.04 -3.80 -19.84
C LEU A 348 11.37 -5.29 -20.08
N THR A 349 12.41 -5.77 -19.41
CA THR A 349 12.84 -7.18 -19.51
C THR A 349 11.79 -8.14 -18.97
N ILE A 350 11.20 -7.84 -17.81
CA ILE A 350 10.14 -8.67 -17.20
C ILE A 350 8.89 -8.65 -18.09
N SER A 351 8.45 -7.47 -18.52
CA SER A 351 7.27 -7.31 -19.37
C SER A 351 7.40 -8.12 -20.68
N LYS A 352 8.58 -8.08 -21.32
CA LYS A 352 8.85 -8.89 -22.52
C LYS A 352 8.82 -10.38 -22.23
N ALA A 353 9.43 -10.83 -21.13
CA ALA A 353 9.49 -12.23 -20.75
C ALA A 353 8.11 -12.81 -20.37
N GLN A 354 7.22 -11.99 -19.84
CA GLN A 354 5.83 -12.37 -19.51
C GLN A 354 4.90 -12.38 -20.73
N GLY A 355 5.35 -11.88 -21.88
CA GLY A 355 4.53 -11.80 -23.09
C GLY A 355 3.51 -10.66 -23.07
N ASP A 356 3.77 -9.60 -22.31
CA ASP A 356 2.91 -8.41 -22.33
C ASP A 356 2.88 -7.75 -23.71
N PRO A 357 1.78 -7.03 -24.04
CA PRO A 357 1.68 -6.27 -25.28
C PRO A 357 2.90 -5.35 -25.47
N PRO A 358 3.50 -5.29 -26.68
CA PRO A 358 4.57 -4.35 -26.98
C PRO A 358 4.25 -2.89 -26.61
N ALA A 359 2.98 -2.48 -26.72
CA ALA A 359 2.51 -1.17 -26.29
C ALA A 359 2.92 -0.82 -24.85
N TYR A 360 2.89 -1.78 -23.93
CA TYR A 360 3.27 -1.56 -22.53
C TYR A 360 4.73 -1.12 -22.41
N ARG A 361 5.62 -1.80 -23.14
CA ARG A 361 7.05 -1.48 -23.14
C ARG A 361 7.32 -0.14 -23.81
N THR A 362 6.55 0.19 -24.85
CA THR A 362 6.56 1.52 -25.47
C THR A 362 6.18 2.62 -24.47
N PHE A 363 5.12 2.43 -23.68
CA PHE A 363 4.72 3.39 -22.64
C PHE A 363 5.80 3.51 -21.56
N ILE A 364 6.32 2.38 -21.07
CA ILE A 364 7.41 2.36 -20.08
C ILE A 364 8.63 3.15 -20.57
N HIS A 365 9.15 2.82 -21.76
CA HIS A 365 10.34 3.48 -22.29
C HIS A 365 10.08 4.96 -22.56
N THR A 366 8.95 5.30 -23.18
CA THR A 366 8.61 6.69 -23.51
C THR A 366 8.49 7.55 -22.26
N ARG A 367 7.77 7.09 -21.22
CA ARG A 367 7.55 7.87 -20.00
C ARG A 367 8.81 8.05 -19.17
N PHE A 368 9.72 7.07 -19.16
CA PHE A 368 11.05 7.30 -18.61
C PHE A 368 11.88 8.28 -19.45
N ALA A 369 11.80 8.20 -20.78
CA ALA A 369 12.59 9.04 -21.67
C ALA A 369 12.16 10.52 -21.67
N VAL A 370 10.85 10.83 -21.64
CA VAL A 370 10.36 12.22 -21.57
C VAL A 370 10.80 12.94 -20.29
N ARG A 371 11.08 12.16 -19.23
CA ARG A 371 11.59 12.63 -17.94
C ARG A 371 13.11 12.60 -17.83
N GLU A 372 13.79 12.34 -18.94
CA GLU A 372 15.26 12.30 -19.05
C GLU A 372 15.90 11.18 -18.21
N ILE A 373 15.13 10.15 -17.85
CA ILE A 373 15.64 9.00 -17.09
C ILE A 373 16.47 8.09 -17.99
N VAL A 374 16.01 7.85 -19.22
CA VAL A 374 16.69 7.00 -20.21
C VAL A 374 16.76 7.67 -21.57
N VAL A 375 17.70 7.22 -22.40
CA VAL A 375 17.82 7.63 -23.79
C VAL A 375 16.50 7.34 -24.52
N PRO A 376 15.94 8.31 -25.27
CA PRO A 376 14.70 8.11 -25.99
C PRO A 376 14.86 7.10 -27.13
N PRO A 377 13.86 6.22 -27.38
CA PRO A 377 13.95 5.20 -28.44
C PRO A 377 13.92 5.81 -29.84
N VAL A 378 13.29 6.97 -29.98
CA VAL A 378 13.22 7.82 -31.17
C VAL A 378 13.21 9.28 -30.73
N PRO A 379 13.53 10.26 -31.58
CA PRO A 379 13.38 11.69 -31.22
C PRO A 379 11.96 12.00 -30.70
N LEU A 380 11.86 12.31 -29.41
CA LEU A 380 10.60 12.62 -28.74
C LEU A 380 10.17 14.05 -29.06
N THR A 381 9.54 14.24 -30.21
CA THR A 381 8.82 15.48 -30.51
C THR A 381 7.46 15.47 -29.81
N ALA A 382 6.90 16.65 -29.51
CA ALA A 382 5.54 16.75 -28.98
C ALA A 382 4.51 16.03 -29.88
N SER A 383 4.76 16.00 -31.19
CA SER A 383 3.95 15.23 -32.15
C SER A 383 4.07 13.72 -31.94
N ALA A 384 5.26 13.20 -31.63
CA ALA A 384 5.49 11.76 -31.45
C ALA A 384 4.81 11.20 -30.19
N ILE A 385 4.76 11.98 -29.10
CA ILE A 385 4.08 11.59 -27.85
C ILE A 385 2.56 11.80 -27.97
N GLY A 386 2.14 12.92 -28.58
CA GLY A 386 0.72 13.26 -28.75
C GLY A 386 -0.03 12.42 -29.79
N GLN A 387 0.66 11.59 -30.57
CA GLN A 387 0.09 10.72 -31.62
C GLN A 387 0.18 9.22 -31.28
N MET A 388 0.47 8.85 -30.03
CA MET A 388 0.43 7.45 -29.62
C MET A 388 -0.98 6.88 -29.82
N ASP A 389 -1.11 5.89 -30.70
CA ASP A 389 -2.35 5.14 -30.87
C ASP A 389 -2.50 4.16 -29.71
N TYR A 390 -3.18 4.60 -28.64
CA TYR A 390 -3.51 3.75 -27.49
C TYR A 390 -4.42 2.56 -27.88
N GLY A 391 -4.98 2.51 -29.09
CA GLY A 391 -5.74 1.37 -29.59
C GLY A 391 -4.89 0.24 -30.17
N ASP A 392 -3.61 0.49 -30.50
CA ASP A 392 -2.75 -0.51 -31.13
C ASP A 392 -1.99 -1.36 -30.08
N PRO A 393 -2.30 -2.66 -29.91
CA PRO A 393 -1.57 -3.53 -28.99
C PRO A 393 -0.13 -3.82 -29.44
N HIS A 394 0.18 -3.61 -30.72
CA HIS A 394 1.50 -3.80 -31.31
C HIS A 394 2.29 -2.49 -31.43
N LEU A 395 1.83 -1.41 -30.79
CA LEU A 395 2.51 -0.11 -30.80
C LEU A 395 3.96 -0.26 -30.33
N VAL A 396 4.90 0.06 -31.22
CA VAL A 396 6.34 0.14 -30.95
C VAL A 396 6.88 1.44 -31.54
N LEU A 397 7.49 2.28 -30.69
CA LEU A 397 8.25 3.44 -31.15
C LEU A 397 9.73 3.08 -31.26
N GLY A 398 10.27 3.06 -32.47
CA GLY A 398 11.66 2.67 -32.71
C GLY A 398 11.82 1.15 -32.66
N ALA A 399 12.60 0.66 -31.70
CA ALA A 399 12.83 -0.77 -31.48
C ALA A 399 12.30 -1.21 -30.11
N ASP A 400 11.83 -2.46 -30.01
CA ASP A 400 11.36 -3.09 -28.76
C ASP A 400 12.55 -3.52 -27.87
N GLU A 401 13.38 -2.54 -27.52
CA GLU A 401 14.57 -2.68 -26.69
C GLU A 401 14.20 -2.82 -25.22
N VAL A 402 14.85 -3.78 -24.54
CA VAL A 402 14.63 -4.01 -23.11
C VAL A 402 15.78 -3.52 -22.24
N LYS A 403 16.90 -3.14 -22.86
CA LYS A 403 18.06 -2.58 -22.18
C LYS A 403 18.13 -1.10 -22.52
N VAL A 404 18.03 -0.26 -21.49
CA VAL A 404 18.05 1.19 -21.65
C VAL A 404 19.26 1.77 -20.95
N GLN A 405 19.77 2.86 -21.49
CA GLN A 405 20.87 3.63 -20.90
C GLN A 405 20.33 4.92 -20.30
N ALA A 406 20.97 5.43 -19.25
CA ALA A 406 20.64 6.73 -18.70
C ALA A 406 20.75 7.83 -19.78
N ALA A 407 19.82 8.79 -19.79
CA ALA A 407 19.81 9.85 -20.81
C ALA A 407 21.07 10.72 -20.74
N ASP A 408 21.51 11.02 -19.51
CA ASP A 408 22.82 11.61 -19.22
C ASP A 408 23.63 10.64 -18.33
N PRO A 409 24.62 9.91 -18.89
CA PRO A 409 25.44 8.98 -18.11
C PRO A 409 26.35 9.66 -17.09
N ASN A 410 26.52 10.98 -17.18
CA ASN A 410 27.32 11.78 -16.24
C ASN A 410 26.46 12.53 -15.23
N HIS A 411 25.14 12.30 -15.21
CA HIS A 411 24.25 13.01 -14.30
C HIS A 411 24.70 12.82 -12.84
N PRO A 412 24.86 13.89 -12.05
CA PRO A 412 25.38 13.82 -10.67
C PRO A 412 24.67 12.78 -9.80
N SER A 413 23.36 12.62 -9.98
CA SER A 413 22.53 11.69 -9.21
C SER A 413 22.87 10.20 -9.40
N LEU A 414 23.66 9.86 -10.42
CA LEU A 414 24.13 8.49 -10.69
C LEU A 414 25.40 8.15 -9.90
N SER A 415 26.10 9.16 -9.37
CA SER A 415 27.39 8.97 -8.72
C SER A 415 27.24 8.82 -7.20
N ALA A 416 27.77 7.74 -6.65
CA ALA A 416 27.91 7.57 -5.19
C ALA A 416 28.86 8.59 -4.54
N LYS A 417 29.63 9.36 -5.35
CA LYS A 417 30.48 10.45 -4.85
C LYS A 417 29.70 11.71 -4.54
N VAL A 418 28.49 11.85 -5.10
CA VAL A 418 27.59 12.96 -4.80
C VAL A 418 26.76 12.54 -3.59
N PRO A 419 26.85 13.26 -2.45
CA PRO A 419 26.06 12.91 -1.28
C PRO A 419 24.58 13.03 -1.59
N GLN A 420 23.78 12.14 -1.01
CA GLN A 420 22.34 12.26 -1.05
C GLN A 420 21.93 13.48 -0.22
N ASP A 421 21.24 14.44 -0.84
CA ASP A 421 20.61 15.51 -0.06
C ASP A 421 19.31 14.95 0.53
N ARG A 422 19.28 14.88 1.85
CA ARG A 422 18.17 14.34 2.63
C ARG A 422 17.59 15.43 3.55
N SER A 423 17.85 16.70 3.24
CA SER A 423 17.41 17.86 4.03
C SER A 423 15.88 17.95 4.15
N GLY A 424 15.14 17.44 3.17
CA GLY A 424 13.68 17.36 3.20
C GLY A 424 13.13 16.14 3.95
N CYS A 425 13.97 15.22 4.41
CA CYS A 425 13.52 13.95 5.00
C CYS A 425 12.87 14.17 6.36
N CYS A 426 11.64 13.71 6.45
CA CYS A 426 10.92 13.55 7.69
C CYS A 426 11.60 12.44 8.51
N GLY A 427 12.36 12.82 9.55
CA GLY A 427 12.83 11.95 10.64
C GLY A 427 13.67 10.72 10.26
N THR A 428 14.94 10.71 10.69
CA THR A 428 15.88 9.58 10.57
C THR A 428 16.64 9.42 9.25
N MET A 429 16.77 10.44 8.40
CA MET A 429 17.91 10.44 7.44
C MET A 429 18.95 11.53 7.70
N GLN A 430 18.83 12.18 8.86
CA GLN A 430 19.71 13.27 9.33
C GLN A 430 20.29 13.04 10.74
N LEU A 431 20.00 11.92 11.41
CA LEU A 431 20.39 11.71 12.81
C LEU A 431 21.88 11.29 12.96
N PRO A 432 22.62 11.76 13.99
CA PRO A 432 24.02 11.36 14.23
C PRO A 432 24.23 9.85 14.41
N GLU A 433 23.19 9.12 14.80
CA GLU A 433 23.18 7.67 15.05
C GLU A 433 23.36 6.79 13.80
N TYR A 434 23.37 7.37 12.59
CA TYR A 434 23.90 6.71 11.38
C TYR A 434 25.42 6.50 11.41
N SER A 435 26.11 6.95 12.48
CA SER A 435 27.57 6.88 12.64
C SER A 435 28.10 5.96 13.75
N ARG A 436 27.30 5.21 14.54
CA ARG A 436 27.71 4.02 15.36
C ARG A 436 26.63 3.55 16.37
N ALA A 437 26.93 2.40 16.99
CA ALA A 437 26.09 1.29 17.46
C ALA A 437 25.07 1.49 18.61
N PRO A 438 24.09 0.56 18.76
CA PRO A 438 22.93 0.71 19.63
C PRO A 438 22.98 -0.18 20.89
N GLU A 439 23.08 0.43 22.07
CA GLU A 439 22.79 -0.23 23.34
C GLU A 439 21.97 0.74 24.19
N LYS A 440 20.68 0.42 24.40
CA LYS A 440 19.79 0.82 25.53
C LYS A 440 18.31 0.77 25.15
N LEU A 441 17.81 -0.41 24.75
CA LEU A 441 16.36 -0.63 24.61
C LEU A 441 15.85 -1.89 25.32
N GLN A 442 16.74 -2.70 25.90
CA GLN A 442 16.41 -4.04 26.39
C GLN A 442 16.00 -4.09 27.88
N ALA A 443 16.19 -2.99 28.63
CA ALA A 443 15.97 -2.96 30.08
C ALA A 443 14.52 -2.63 30.48
N GLU A 444 13.69 -2.13 29.57
CA GLU A 444 12.36 -1.60 29.90
C GLU A 444 11.22 -2.63 29.73
N LEU A 445 11.48 -3.73 29.01
CA LEU A 445 10.49 -4.75 28.65
C LEU A 445 10.19 -5.80 29.75
N GLN A 446 10.97 -5.86 30.84
CA GLN A 446 10.86 -6.94 31.83
C GLN A 446 9.90 -6.67 33.00
N ARG A 447 9.15 -5.56 33.03
CA ARG A 447 8.55 -5.08 34.28
C ARG A 447 7.04 -5.31 34.47
N LEU A 448 6.32 -5.97 33.58
CA LEU A 448 4.85 -6.07 33.71
C LEU A 448 4.31 -7.47 33.37
N GLY A 449 3.82 -8.20 34.38
CA GLY A 449 3.00 -9.39 34.17
C GLY A 449 2.62 -10.14 35.47
N LYS A 450 1.36 -10.03 35.90
CA LYS A 450 0.53 -10.97 36.72
C LYS A 450 -0.93 -10.47 36.68
N GLU A 451 -2.02 -11.23 36.58
CA GLU A 451 -2.33 -12.67 36.39
C GLU A 451 -3.84 -12.76 36.00
N GLY A 452 -4.26 -13.86 35.34
CA GLY A 452 -5.65 -14.28 35.14
C GLY A 452 -5.82 -15.17 33.89
N GLU A 453 -6.30 -16.41 34.04
CA GLU A 453 -6.38 -17.44 32.98
C GLU A 453 -7.19 -17.00 31.75
N VAL A 454 -6.45 -16.64 30.72
CA VAL A 454 -6.78 -16.59 29.30
C VAL A 454 -5.57 -17.25 28.64
N ILE A 455 -5.74 -18.06 27.59
CA ILE A 455 -4.59 -18.51 26.79
C ILE A 455 -3.74 -17.26 26.51
N PRO A 456 -2.49 -17.16 26.98
CA PRO A 456 -1.67 -15.98 26.77
C PRO A 456 -1.69 -15.63 25.30
N GLU A 457 -1.92 -14.37 24.93
CA GLU A 457 -2.00 -13.98 23.52
C GLU A 457 -0.72 -14.37 22.75
N GLU A 458 0.39 -14.52 23.46
CA GLU A 458 1.65 -15.08 22.99
C GLU A 458 1.53 -16.54 22.51
N GLU A 459 0.76 -17.38 23.21
CA GLU A 459 0.46 -18.75 22.80
C GLU A 459 -0.45 -18.78 21.56
N LEU A 460 -1.38 -17.83 21.42
CA LEU A 460 -2.22 -17.70 20.22
C LEU A 460 -1.40 -17.38 18.96
N LEU A 461 -0.32 -16.59 19.11
CA LEU A 461 0.54 -16.19 17.99
C LEU A 461 1.72 -17.16 17.74
N ALA A 462 2.03 -18.05 18.69
CA ALA A 462 3.24 -18.89 18.69
C ALA A 462 3.39 -19.73 17.41
N GLY A 463 2.30 -20.32 16.91
CA GLY A 463 2.31 -21.12 15.68
C GLY A 463 2.71 -20.30 14.45
N ALA A 464 2.12 -19.12 14.29
CA ALA A 464 2.43 -18.22 13.18
C ALA A 464 3.86 -17.66 13.29
N VAL A 465 4.32 -17.33 14.50
CA VAL A 465 5.72 -16.92 14.75
C VAL A 465 6.69 -18.05 14.39
N ALA A 466 6.38 -19.30 14.71
CA ALA A 466 7.22 -20.44 14.37
C ALA A 466 7.38 -20.62 12.85
N GLU A 467 6.31 -20.44 12.07
CA GLU A 467 6.37 -20.48 10.60
C GLU A 467 7.20 -19.31 10.04
N LEU A 468 7.08 -18.11 10.59
CA LEU A 468 7.93 -16.97 10.21
C LEU A 468 9.41 -17.23 10.53
N ARG A 469 9.71 -17.80 11.70
CA ARG A 469 11.08 -18.19 12.06
C ARG A 469 11.65 -19.21 11.08
N LYS A 470 10.84 -20.11 10.53
CA LYS A 470 11.27 -21.04 9.48
C LYS A 470 11.46 -20.33 8.14
N ALA A 471 10.54 -19.45 7.77
CA ALA A 471 10.61 -18.69 6.51
C ALA A 471 11.80 -17.72 6.45
N PHE A 472 12.28 -17.24 7.60
CA PHE A 472 13.37 -16.27 7.73
C PHE A 472 14.68 -16.85 8.30
N LYS A 473 14.81 -18.18 8.34
CA LYS A 473 16.09 -18.86 8.55
C LYS A 473 16.92 -18.80 7.28
#